data_AF-A0A1W2TRI7-F1
#
_entry.id   AF-A0A1W2TRI7-F1
#
_cell.length_a   1.000
_cell.length_b   1.000
_cell.length_c   1.000
_cell.angle_alpha   90.00
_cell.angle_beta   90.00
_cell.angle_gamma   90.00
#
_symmetry.space_group_name_H-M   'P 1'
#
loop_
_entity.id
_entity.type
_entity.pdbx_description
1 polymer ?
#
loop_
_entity_poly.entity_id
_entity_poly.type
_entity_poly.pdbx_seq_one_letter_code
_entity_poly.pdbx_strand_id
1 'polypeptide(L)'
;MVSIAVEPPVQVQRGAVLYPPLVVGCQADPDTFFQIQLVDAHGTVIYGENILQGTLQASPQTLDAPPRGSRSYSTFAVFTDLVITTSGTYTLQVNAYKMDYDSMPPSMVHTAQIASRNIRVRSSSVARESPSSSERRLLATLSENGFSI
;
A
#
# COMPACT_ATOMS: atom_id res chain seq x y z
N MET A 1 -0.19 5.29 14.76
CA MET A 1 0.18 3.89 14.44
C MET A 1 -0.22 3.58 13.01
N VAL A 2 0.65 2.90 12.26
CA VAL A 2 0.49 2.59 10.82
C VAL A 2 0.68 1.08 10.63
N SER A 3 -0.16 0.42 9.81
CA SER A 3 -0.03 -1.01 9.50
C SER A 3 -0.56 -1.35 8.11
N ILE A 4 -0.19 -2.52 7.60
CA ILE A 4 -0.79 -3.08 6.39
C ILE A 4 -2.10 -3.75 6.76
N ALA A 5 -3.18 -3.35 6.10
CA ALA A 5 -4.53 -3.87 6.31
C ALA A 5 -4.92 -4.91 5.25
N VAL A 6 -4.35 -4.82 4.05
CA VAL A 6 -4.43 -5.83 2.99
C VAL A 6 -3.05 -6.00 2.38
N GLU A 7 -2.54 -7.23 2.40
CA GLU A 7 -1.23 -7.54 1.86
C GLU A 7 -1.28 -7.76 0.33
N PRO A 8 -0.29 -7.25 -0.43
CA PRO A 8 -0.16 -7.52 -1.86
C PRO A 8 0.10 -9.02 -2.09
N PRO A 9 -0.10 -9.58 -3.30
CA PRO A 9 0.05 -11.02 -3.52
C PRO A 9 1.49 -11.51 -3.26
N VAL A 10 1.65 -12.76 -2.83
CA VAL A 10 2.98 -13.38 -2.68
C VAL A 10 3.65 -13.66 -4.01
N GLN A 11 2.87 -13.76 -5.10
CA GLN A 11 3.36 -13.97 -6.45
C GLN A 11 2.50 -13.21 -7.45
N VAL A 12 3.13 -12.63 -8.47
CA VAL A 12 2.43 -11.94 -9.55
C VAL A 12 3.17 -12.13 -10.87
N GLN A 13 2.43 -12.10 -11.98
CA GLN A 13 3.04 -12.04 -13.30
C GLN A 13 3.61 -10.63 -13.52
N ARG A 14 4.82 -10.57 -14.07
CA ARG A 14 5.47 -9.33 -14.47
C ARG A 14 4.55 -8.49 -15.35
N GLY A 15 4.36 -7.22 -14.99
CA GLY A 15 3.50 -6.28 -15.71
C GLY A 15 2.01 -6.43 -15.42
N ALA A 16 1.59 -7.38 -14.57
CA ALA A 16 0.21 -7.44 -14.09
C ALA A 16 0.01 -6.56 -12.86
N VAL A 17 -1.20 -6.02 -12.71
CA VAL A 17 -1.62 -5.28 -11.52
C VAL A 17 -1.60 -6.19 -10.30
N LEU A 18 -1.03 -5.71 -9.21
CA LEU A 18 -1.00 -6.42 -7.93
C LEU A 18 -2.43 -6.63 -7.42
N TYR A 19 -2.79 -7.90 -7.23
CA TYR A 19 -4.05 -8.26 -6.59
C TYR A 19 -3.86 -9.47 -5.66
N PRO A 20 -4.23 -9.39 -4.37
CA PRO A 20 -4.94 -8.27 -3.70
C PRO A 20 -4.20 -6.92 -3.73
N PRO A 21 -4.92 -5.78 -3.71
CA PRO A 21 -4.28 -4.47 -3.70
C PRO A 21 -3.60 -4.23 -2.34
N LEU A 22 -2.61 -3.34 -2.30
CA LEU A 22 -2.02 -2.91 -1.04
C LEU A 22 -2.95 -1.89 -0.37
N VAL A 23 -3.34 -2.15 0.87
CA VAL A 23 -4.11 -1.21 1.69
C VAL A 23 -3.39 -0.98 3.00
N VAL A 24 -3.21 0.28 3.35
CA VAL A 24 -2.53 0.72 4.57
C VAL A 24 -3.57 1.31 5.50
N GLY A 25 -3.65 0.78 6.72
CA GLY A 25 -4.45 1.34 7.81
C GLY A 25 -3.61 2.27 8.67
N CYS A 26 -4.16 3.41 9.04
CA CYS A 26 -3.50 4.36 9.93
C CYS A 26 -4.49 5.04 10.87
N GLN A 27 -3.94 5.69 11.90
CA GLN A 27 -4.71 6.63 12.70
C GLN A 27 -4.96 7.90 11.88
N ALA A 28 -6.10 8.54 12.11
CA ALA A 28 -6.47 9.76 11.42
C ALA A 28 -5.46 10.89 11.76
N ASP A 29 -4.79 11.40 10.73
CA ASP A 29 -3.98 12.61 10.76
C ASP A 29 -4.12 13.27 9.38
N PRO A 30 -4.72 14.46 9.30
CA PRO A 30 -5.12 15.08 8.03
C PRO A 30 -3.95 15.47 7.13
N ASP A 31 -2.75 15.64 7.70
CA ASP A 31 -1.56 16.09 6.97
C ASP A 31 -0.64 14.92 6.60
N THR A 32 -1.10 13.69 6.82
CA THR A 32 -0.35 12.47 6.52
C THR A 32 -0.63 11.98 5.11
N PHE A 33 0.43 11.61 4.40
CA PHE A 33 0.34 10.87 3.15
C PHE A 33 1.35 9.72 3.13
N PHE A 34 1.12 8.77 2.25
CA PHE A 34 1.96 7.58 2.12
C PHE A 34 2.67 7.58 0.78
N GLN A 35 3.91 7.09 0.77
CA GLN A 35 4.68 6.84 -0.43
C GLN A 35 5.16 5.39 -0.45
N ILE A 36 5.05 4.76 -1.62
CA ILE A 36 5.52 3.40 -1.86
C ILE A 36 6.90 3.43 -2.53
N GLN A 37 7.78 2.55 -2.06
CA GLN A 37 9.06 2.26 -2.67
C GLN A 37 9.19 0.74 -2.86
N LEU A 38 9.88 0.34 -3.93
CA LEU A 38 10.21 -1.06 -4.17
C LEU A 38 11.58 -1.36 -3.56
N VAL A 39 11.66 -2.42 -2.78
CA VAL A 39 12.90 -2.88 -2.14
C VAL A 39 13.19 -4.29 -2.62
N ASP A 40 14.43 -4.58 -3.02
CA ASP A 40 14.81 -5.94 -3.41
C ASP A 40 15.04 -6.85 -2.20
N ALA A 41 15.32 -8.13 -2.46
CA ALA A 41 15.64 -9.13 -1.44
C ALA A 41 16.90 -8.82 -0.61
N HIS A 42 17.74 -7.85 -1.04
CA HIS A 42 18.94 -7.42 -0.33
C HIS A 42 18.70 -6.16 0.52
N GLY A 43 17.48 -5.62 0.54
CA GLY A 43 17.16 -4.39 1.25
C GLY A 43 17.53 -3.12 0.48
N THR A 44 17.88 -3.23 -0.81
CA THR A 44 18.20 -2.08 -1.65
C THR A 44 16.93 -1.48 -2.21
N VAL A 45 16.73 -0.18 -2.01
CA VAL A 45 15.65 0.54 -2.68
C VAL A 45 15.97 0.59 -4.17
N ILE A 46 15.05 0.08 -4.98
CA ILE A 46 15.20 0.01 -6.42
C ILE A 46 14.65 1.29 -7.02
N TYR A 47 15.57 2.13 -7.49
CA TYR A 47 15.26 3.34 -8.24
C TYR A 47 15.39 3.02 -9.74
N GLY A 48 14.32 3.28 -10.48
CA GLY A 48 14.32 3.12 -11.93
C GLY A 48 12.98 3.55 -12.50
N GLU A 49 13.03 4.44 -13.48
CA GLU A 49 11.85 4.79 -14.27
C GLU A 49 11.28 3.48 -14.84
N ASN A 50 10.00 3.23 -14.56
CA ASN A 50 9.22 2.08 -15.04
C ASN A 50 9.34 0.75 -14.29
N ILE A 51 10.13 0.60 -13.21
CA ILE A 51 10.17 -0.70 -12.49
C ILE A 51 8.91 -0.91 -11.65
N LEU A 52 8.55 0.08 -10.83
CA LEU A 52 7.29 0.14 -10.10
C LEU A 52 6.44 1.25 -10.71
N GLN A 53 5.24 0.90 -11.14
CA GLN A 53 4.29 1.79 -11.82
C GLN A 53 2.95 1.82 -11.08
N GLY A 54 2.11 2.80 -11.43
CA GLY A 54 0.81 3.06 -10.80
C GLY A 54 0.87 4.24 -9.83
N THR A 55 -0.09 4.28 -8.92
CA THR A 55 -0.19 5.28 -7.86
C THR A 55 0.85 4.98 -6.78
N LEU A 56 1.91 5.77 -6.70
CA LEU A 56 2.99 5.56 -5.71
C LEU A 56 2.82 6.43 -4.46
N GLN A 57 1.89 7.37 -4.48
CA GLN A 57 1.59 8.24 -3.35
C GLN A 57 0.07 8.35 -3.18
N ALA A 58 -0.39 8.24 -1.94
CA ALA A 58 -1.81 8.33 -1.62
C ALA A 58 -2.02 9.05 -0.30
N SER A 59 -3.02 9.93 -0.27
CA SER A 59 -3.57 10.46 0.97
C SER A 59 -4.60 9.48 1.52
N PRO A 60 -4.65 9.23 2.83
CA PRO A 60 -5.61 8.31 3.38
C PRO A 60 -7.00 8.96 3.46
N GLN A 61 -8.04 8.14 3.33
CA GLN A 61 -9.43 8.55 3.49
C GLN A 61 -10.00 7.91 4.75
N THR A 62 -10.90 8.63 5.44
CA THR A 62 -11.53 8.16 6.67
C THR A 62 -12.87 7.49 6.37
N LEU A 63 -13.10 6.33 6.97
CA LEU A 63 -14.38 5.64 7.07
C LEU A 63 -15.14 6.19 8.28
N ASP A 64 -16.34 6.72 8.05
CA ASP A 64 -17.21 7.25 9.11
C ASP A 64 -17.69 6.16 10.09
N ALA A 65 -17.76 4.90 9.63
CA ALA A 65 -18.07 3.75 10.46
C ALA A 65 -16.98 2.68 10.32
N PRO A 66 -16.25 2.33 11.39
CA PRO A 66 -15.21 1.31 11.31
C PRO A 66 -15.85 -0.07 10.99
N PRO A 67 -15.22 -0.89 10.14
CA PRO A 67 -15.73 -2.22 9.83
C PRO A 67 -15.89 -3.04 11.12
N ARG A 68 -17.05 -3.66 11.32
CA ARG A 68 -17.34 -4.48 12.51
C ARG A 68 -16.26 -5.56 12.66
N GLY A 69 -15.47 -5.47 13.74
CA GLY A 69 -14.37 -6.41 14.03
C GLY A 69 -12.96 -5.90 13.69
N SER A 70 -12.82 -4.75 13.03
CA SER A 70 -11.53 -4.06 12.86
C SER A 70 -11.27 -3.18 14.08
N ARG A 71 -10.32 -3.58 14.93
CA ARG A 71 -10.08 -2.90 16.23
C ARG A 71 -9.11 -1.73 16.21
N SER A 72 -8.57 -1.25 15.09
CA SER A 72 -7.49 -0.25 15.19
C SER A 72 -7.48 0.92 14.21
N TYR A 73 -8.17 0.87 13.07
CA TYR A 73 -8.04 1.93 12.05
C TYR A 73 -9.39 2.31 11.44
N SER A 74 -9.65 3.61 11.39
CA SER A 74 -10.77 4.24 10.67
C SER A 74 -10.29 4.92 9.39
N THR A 75 -8.99 4.98 9.13
CA THR A 75 -8.42 5.77 8.04
C THR A 75 -7.48 4.90 7.22
N PHE A 76 -7.63 4.91 5.90
CA PHE A 76 -6.98 3.98 4.98
C PHE A 76 -6.42 4.68 3.75
N ALA A 77 -5.21 4.31 3.34
CA ALA A 77 -4.66 4.63 2.02
C ALA A 77 -4.66 3.37 1.15
N VAL A 78 -5.11 3.51 -0.10
CA VAL A 78 -5.34 2.39 -1.01
C VAL A 78 -4.48 2.55 -2.26
N PHE A 79 -3.85 1.45 -2.68
CA PHE A 79 -3.00 1.38 -3.87
C PHE A 79 -3.45 0.20 -4.75
N THR A 80 -4.28 0.49 -5.75
CA THR A 80 -5.02 -0.52 -6.53
C THR A 80 -4.50 -0.77 -7.93
N ASP A 81 -3.57 0.05 -8.39
CA ASP A 81 -3.01 0.05 -9.75
C ASP A 81 -1.50 -0.21 -9.78
N LEU A 82 -0.93 -0.70 -8.66
CA LEU A 82 0.50 -1.00 -8.57
C LEU A 82 0.89 -2.12 -9.53
N VAL A 83 1.95 -1.91 -10.30
CA VAL A 83 2.50 -2.88 -11.26
C VAL A 83 4.02 -2.96 -11.09
N ILE A 84 4.57 -4.18 -11.04
CA ILE A 84 6.02 -4.41 -11.08
C ILE A 84 6.39 -5.00 -12.43
N THR A 85 7.25 -4.31 -13.18
CA THR A 85 7.57 -4.64 -14.58
C THR A 85 8.85 -5.46 -14.73
N THR A 86 9.57 -5.70 -13.64
CA THR A 86 10.81 -6.49 -13.62
C THR A 86 10.62 -7.75 -12.79
N SER A 87 11.08 -8.89 -13.30
CA SER A 87 11.04 -10.15 -12.55
C SER A 87 12.07 -10.16 -11.43
N GLY A 88 11.69 -10.67 -10.27
CA GLY A 88 12.53 -10.65 -9.07
C GLY A 88 11.74 -10.97 -7.82
N THR A 89 12.39 -10.86 -6.67
CA THR A 89 11.72 -10.90 -5.37
C THR A 89 11.86 -9.53 -4.74
N TYR A 90 10.73 -8.94 -4.38
CA TYR A 90 10.67 -7.57 -3.88
C TYR A 90 9.76 -7.47 -2.67
N THR A 91 9.86 -6.34 -1.99
CA THR A 91 8.95 -5.91 -0.95
C THR A 91 8.49 -4.49 -1.29
N LEU A 92 7.20 -4.20 -1.07
CA LEU A 92 6.72 -2.82 -1.06
C LEU A 92 6.98 -2.24 0.33
N GLN A 93 7.83 -1.22 0.38
CA GLN A 93 8.04 -0.39 1.56
C GLN A 93 7.09 0.80 1.51
N VAL A 94 6.30 0.97 2.56
CA VAL A 94 5.39 2.10 2.74
C VAL A 94 6.04 3.06 3.71
N ASN A 95 6.25 4.30 3.26
CA ASN A 95 6.74 5.39 4.08
C ASN A 95 5.58 6.36 4.35
N ALA A 96 5.34 6.64 5.62
CA ALA A 96 4.39 7.66 6.05
C ALA A 96 5.13 8.99 6.24
N TYR A 97 4.58 10.04 5.65
CA TYR A 97 5.08 11.39 5.78
C TYR A 97 3.98 12.29 6.31
N LYS A 98 4.35 13.28 7.10
CA LYS A 98 3.48 14.34 7.56
C LYS A 98 4.02 15.69 7.09
N MET A 99 3.14 16.54 6.58
CA MET A 99 3.49 17.94 6.33
C MET A 99 3.47 18.70 7.66
N ASP A 100 4.61 19.31 8.00
CA ASP A 100 4.74 20.25 9.10
C ASP A 100 4.54 21.67 8.54
N TYR A 101 3.33 22.18 8.73
CA TYR A 101 2.96 23.54 8.35
C TYR A 101 3.38 24.60 9.39
N ASP A 102 3.79 24.18 10.59
CA ASP A 102 4.27 25.08 11.63
C ASP A 102 5.73 25.48 11.39
N SER A 103 6.49 24.69 10.63
CA SER A 103 7.83 25.07 10.18
C SER A 103 7.79 26.11 9.07
N MET A 104 8.77 27.02 9.03
CA MET A 104 8.90 28.03 7.97
C MET A 104 10.27 27.92 7.28
N PRO A 105 10.35 27.45 6.01
CA PRO A 105 9.24 27.00 5.17
C PRO A 105 8.58 25.68 5.67
N PRO A 106 7.35 25.36 5.22
CA PRO A 106 6.74 24.07 5.51
C PRO A 106 7.66 22.92 5.11
N SER A 107 7.74 21.90 5.95
CA SER A 107 8.67 20.79 5.78
C SER A 107 7.94 19.45 5.83
N MET A 108 8.59 18.41 5.32
CA MET A 108 8.04 17.06 5.31
C MET A 108 8.80 16.22 6.33
N VAL A 109 8.07 15.62 7.26
CA VAL A 109 8.63 14.77 8.32
C VAL A 109 8.27 13.32 8.03
N HIS A 110 9.26 12.44 8.01
CA HIS A 110 9.04 10.98 7.97
C HIS A 110 8.57 10.51 9.34
N THR A 111 7.39 9.90 9.42
CA THR A 111 6.75 9.56 10.71
C THR A 111 6.72 8.07 10.99
N ALA A 112 6.66 7.23 9.95
CA ALA A 112 6.66 5.79 10.09
C ALA A 112 7.10 5.10 8.80
N GLN A 113 7.55 3.86 8.95
CA GLN A 113 7.86 2.97 7.84
C GLN A 113 7.37 1.56 8.16
N ILE A 114 6.70 0.94 7.20
CA ILE A 114 6.28 -0.47 7.26
C ILE A 114 6.62 -1.15 5.94
N ALA A 115 6.83 -2.46 5.96
CA ALA A 115 7.09 -3.24 4.76
C ALA A 115 6.04 -4.34 4.62
N SER A 116 5.65 -4.62 3.38
CA SER A 116 4.79 -5.75 3.03
C SER A 116 5.52 -7.09 3.15
N ARG A 117 4.81 -8.18 2.90
CA ARG A 117 5.43 -9.47 2.63
C ARG A 117 6.19 -9.46 1.29
N ASN A 118 7.06 -10.46 1.13
CA ASN A 118 7.79 -10.68 -0.12
C ASN A 118 6.84 -11.02 -1.28
N ILE A 119 7.01 -10.31 -2.40
CA ILE A 119 6.33 -10.50 -3.67
C ILE A 119 7.31 -11.12 -4.66
N ARG A 120 6.98 -12.29 -5.21
CA ARG A 120 7.75 -12.92 -6.29
C ARG A 120 7.15 -12.56 -7.64
N VAL A 121 7.83 -11.71 -8.38
CA VAL A 121 7.44 -11.30 -9.74
C VAL A 121 8.02 -12.29 -10.74
N ARG A 122 7.16 -12.97 -11.48
CA ARG A 122 7.53 -14.02 -12.43
C ARG A 122 7.30 -13.56 -13.87
N SER A 123 8.18 -13.96 -14.79
CA SER A 123 7.98 -13.70 -16.22
C SER A 123 6.85 -14.53 -16.82
N SER A 124 6.60 -15.72 -16.26
CA SER A 124 5.51 -16.61 -16.66
C SER A 124 4.20 -16.24 -15.96
N SER A 125 3.08 -16.69 -16.51
CA SER A 125 1.78 -16.56 -15.86
C SER A 125 1.76 -17.29 -14.52
N VAL A 126 1.10 -16.68 -13.53
CA VAL A 126 0.88 -17.25 -12.19
C VAL A 126 -0.61 -17.16 -11.87
N ALA A 127 -1.10 -18.10 -11.08
CA ALA A 127 -2.47 -18.06 -10.60
C ALA A 127 -2.69 -16.79 -9.76
N ARG A 128 -3.83 -16.12 -9.95
CA ARG A 128 -4.20 -14.94 -9.17
C ARG A 128 -4.44 -15.35 -7.71
N GLU A 129 -3.78 -14.67 -6.79
CA GLU A 129 -4.06 -14.83 -5.37
C GLU A 129 -5.41 -14.20 -5.02
N SER A 130 -6.10 -14.79 -4.06
CA SER A 130 -7.35 -14.23 -3.52
C SER A 130 -7.10 -13.68 -2.12
N PRO A 131 -7.68 -12.51 -1.78
CA PRO A 131 -7.58 -11.98 -0.43
C PRO A 131 -8.21 -12.95 0.57
N SER A 132 -7.70 -12.96 1.79
CA SER A 132 -8.29 -13.69 2.91
C SER A 132 -9.73 -13.24 3.18
N SER A 133 -10.49 -14.02 3.94
CA SER A 133 -11.88 -13.67 4.28
C SER A 133 -12.00 -12.32 4.99
N SER A 134 -11.02 -11.96 5.83
CA SER A 134 -10.99 -10.68 6.54
C SER A 134 -10.65 -9.52 5.60
N GLU A 135 -9.63 -9.69 4.76
CA GLU A 135 -9.25 -8.68 3.76
C GLU A 135 -10.38 -8.46 2.74
N ARG A 136 -11.05 -9.52 2.29
CA ARG A 136 -12.17 -9.41 1.36
C ARG A 136 -13.33 -8.62 1.95
N ARG A 137 -13.65 -8.82 3.23
CA ARG A 137 -14.67 -8.03 3.94
C ARG A 137 -14.26 -6.57 4.06
N LEU A 138 -12.98 -6.30 4.35
CA LEU A 138 -12.46 -4.94 4.40
C LEU A 138 -12.53 -4.25 3.04
N LEU A 139 -12.05 -4.91 1.97
CA LEU A 139 -12.12 -4.40 0.60
C LEU A 139 -13.56 -4.10 0.18
N ALA A 140 -14.50 -5.00 0.49
CA ALA A 140 -15.93 -4.76 0.24
C ALA A 140 -16.44 -3.52 0.99
N THR A 141 -16.12 -3.41 2.30
CA THR A 141 -16.50 -2.23 3.11
C THR A 141 -15.92 -0.95 2.53
N LEU A 142 -14.65 -0.95 2.14
CA LEU A 142 -14.00 0.22 1.54
C LEU A 142 -14.65 0.60 0.20
N SER A 143 -14.93 -0.38 -0.68
CA SER A 143 -15.62 -0.12 -1.95
C SER A 143 -17.03 0.46 -1.75
N GLU A 144 -17.79 -0.04 -0.77
CA GLU A 144 -19.12 0.47 -0.43
C GLU A 144 -19.09 1.93 0.08
N ASN A 145 -17.95 2.36 0.62
CA ASN A 145 -17.72 3.72 1.12
C ASN A 145 -16.97 4.61 0.13
N GLY A 146 -16.88 4.22 -1.16
CA GLY A 146 -16.38 5.08 -2.23
C GLY A 146 -14.87 5.10 -2.41
N PHE A 147 -14.13 4.17 -1.79
CA PHE A 147 -12.72 3.96 -2.11
C PHE A 147 -12.58 3.32 -3.50
N SER A 148 -11.60 3.75 -4.29
CA SER A 148 -11.32 3.23 -5.64
C SER A 148 -10.60 1.88 -5.60
N ILE A 149 -11.36 0.78 -5.42
CA ILE A 149 -10.88 -0.61 -5.31
C ILE A 149 -11.23 -1.48 -6.52
#